data_AF-A0A1C7DW24-F1
#
_entry.id   AF-A0A1C7DW24-F1
#
_cell.length_a   1.000
_cell.length_b   1.000
_cell.length_c   1.000
_cell.angle_alpha   90.00
_cell.angle_beta   90.00
_cell.angle_gamma   90.00
#
_symmetry.space_group_name_H-M   'P 1'
#
loop_
_entity.id
_entity.type
_entity.pdbx_description
1 polymer ?
#
loop_
_entity_poly.entity_id
_entity_poly.type
_entity_poly.pdbx_seq_one_letter_code
_entity_poly.pdbx_strand_id
1 'polypeptide(L)'
;MLFVSHDRYFMNRIATKVSELTQDGTTEYLGDYDYYVEKKLEIAELKALDEAGSVTEVKAPVAASTSQIDKEAKKLERQLVRQSEEIEQTMEKLDLQITDIEEQLCKPEIFQDHERVLPLQNELEKLKSAHEEVMTQWLEIQEKIENI
;
A
#
# COMPACT_ATOMS: atom_id res chain seq x y z
N MET A 1 -24.78 1.59 1.18
CA MET A 1 -23.72 1.88 0.19
C MET A 1 -22.58 0.92 0.51
N LEU A 2 -22.12 0.14 -0.46
CA LEU A 2 -21.09 -0.87 -0.28
C LEU A 2 -19.98 -0.54 -1.29
N PHE A 3 -18.76 -0.38 -0.78
CA PHE A 3 -17.59 -0.02 -1.58
C PHE A 3 -16.57 -1.15 -1.45
N VAL A 4 -15.92 -1.49 -2.56
CA VAL A 4 -14.77 -2.39 -2.58
C VAL A 4 -13.61 -1.52 -3.02
N SER A 5 -12.66 -1.29 -2.12
CA SER A 5 -11.48 -0.47 -2.38
C SER A 5 -10.25 -1.22 -1.92
N HIS A 6 -9.22 -1.21 -2.76
CA HIS A 6 -7.89 -1.71 -2.41
C HIS A 6 -6.99 -0.59 -1.84
N ASP A 7 -7.49 0.65 -1.82
CA ASP A 7 -6.79 1.80 -1.26
C ASP A 7 -6.84 1.75 0.28
N ARG A 8 -5.65 1.58 0.88
CA ARG A 8 -5.45 1.56 2.33
C ARG A 8 -5.80 2.90 2.96
N TYR A 9 -5.59 4.04 2.30
CA TYR A 9 -5.94 5.37 2.82
C TYR A 9 -7.45 5.60 2.84
N PHE A 10 -8.15 5.16 1.80
CA PHE A 10 -9.61 5.14 1.78
C PHE A 10 -10.15 4.28 2.93
N MET A 11 -9.60 3.07 3.10
CA MET A 11 -9.98 2.21 4.22
C MET A 11 -9.65 2.85 5.56
N ASN A 12 -8.46 3.42 5.73
CA ASN A 12 -8.02 4.02 6.99
C ASN A 12 -8.85 5.25 7.39
N ARG A 13 -9.28 6.08 6.44
CA ARG A 13 -10.11 7.26 6.70
C ARG A 13 -11.56 6.94 7.08
N ILE A 14 -12.07 5.77 6.69
CA ILE A 14 -13.50 5.42 6.82
C ILE A 14 -13.70 4.29 7.83
N ALA A 15 -12.71 3.41 8.00
CA ALA A 15 -12.78 2.30 8.92
C ALA A 15 -12.75 2.80 10.36
N THR A 16 -13.82 2.51 11.09
CA THR A 16 -13.88 2.64 12.55
C THR A 16 -13.80 1.26 13.24
N LYS A 17 -13.85 0.19 12.45
CA LYS A 17 -13.79 -1.21 12.85
C LYS A 17 -13.36 -2.05 11.65
N VAL A 18 -12.42 -2.95 11.86
CA VAL A 18 -11.93 -3.91 10.85
C VAL A 18 -12.29 -5.33 11.31
N SER A 19 -12.78 -6.17 10.40
CA SER A 19 -13.08 -7.58 10.69
C SER A 19 -12.27 -8.47 9.76
N GLU A 20 -11.34 -9.22 10.35
CA GLU A 20 -10.50 -10.20 9.65
C GLU A 20 -11.20 -11.55 9.66
N LEU A 21 -11.38 -12.14 8.48
CA LEU A 21 -11.93 -13.49 8.31
C LEU A 21 -10.77 -14.45 8.07
N THR A 22 -10.56 -15.39 8.98
CA THR A 22 -9.56 -16.46 8.84
C THR A 22 -10.24 -17.83 8.83
N GLN A 23 -9.48 -18.90 8.57
CA GLN A 23 -10.01 -20.26 8.61
C GLN A 23 -10.45 -20.69 10.02
N ASP A 24 -9.82 -20.12 11.05
CA ASP A 24 -10.10 -20.44 12.45
C ASP A 24 -11.23 -19.58 13.07
N GLY A 25 -11.67 -18.53 12.37
CA GLY A 25 -12.76 -17.67 12.80
C GLY A 25 -12.64 -16.23 12.34
N THR A 26 -13.48 -15.36 12.91
CA THR A 26 -13.49 -13.92 12.64
C THR A 26 -12.91 -13.16 13.82
N THR A 27 -11.91 -12.33 13.56
CA THR A 27 -11.29 -11.45 14.58
C THR A 27 -11.69 -10.01 14.28
N GLU A 28 -12.23 -9.33 15.28
CA GLU A 28 -12.62 -7.93 15.15
C GLU A 28 -11.60 -7.01 15.82
N TYR A 29 -11.19 -5.97 15.11
CA TYR A 29 -10.28 -4.94 15.57
C TYR A 29 -11.05 -3.60 15.62
N LEU A 30 -11.07 -2.97 16.79
CA LEU A 30 -11.69 -1.66 17.02
C LEU A 30 -10.65 -0.58 16.74
N GLY A 31 -10.73 0.04 15.56
CA GLY A 31 -9.77 1.02 15.11
C GLY A 31 -9.83 1.21 13.61
N ASP A 32 -8.91 2.04 13.13
CA ASP A 32 -8.66 2.26 11.72
C ASP A 32 -7.84 1.09 11.13
N TYR A 33 -7.45 1.21 9.86
CA TYR A 33 -6.73 0.13 9.17
C TYR A 33 -5.30 -0.02 9.70
N ASP A 34 -4.63 1.08 10.04
CA ASP A 34 -3.27 1.05 10.59
C ASP A 34 -3.23 0.35 11.94
N TYR A 35 -4.22 0.60 12.80
CA TYR A 35 -4.38 -0.10 14.08
C TYR A 35 -4.48 -1.63 13.90
N TYR A 36 -5.25 -2.08 12.90
CA TYR A 36 -5.35 -3.49 12.57
C TYR A 36 -3.99 -4.09 12.16
N VAL A 37 -3.23 -3.38 11.31
CA VAL A 37 -1.92 -3.84 10.84
C VAL A 37 -0.92 -3.95 11.99
N GLU A 38 -0.84 -2.94 12.86
CA GLU A 38 0.03 -2.97 14.04
C GLU A 38 -0.31 -4.14 14.96
N LYS A 39 -1.59 -4.36 15.25
CA LYS A 39 -2.04 -5.47 16.10
C LYS A 39 -1.71 -6.83 15.49
N LYS A 40 -1.81 -6.96 14.17
CA LYS A 40 -1.45 -8.21 13.48
C LYS A 40 0.03 -8.52 13.61
N LEU A 41 0.89 -7.51 13.47
CA LEU A 41 2.34 -7.66 13.64
C LEU A 41 2.70 -8.06 15.08
N GLU A 42 2.11 -7.42 16.08
CA GLU A 42 2.31 -7.77 17.50
C GLU A 42 1.91 -9.22 17.80
N ILE A 43 0.77 -9.68 17.27
CA ILE A 43 0.30 -11.06 17.44
C ILE A 43 1.23 -12.05 16.73
N ALA A 44 1.73 -11.71 15.54
CA ALA A 44 2.66 -12.56 14.79
C ALA A 44 4.00 -12.70 15.53
N GLU A 45 4.52 -11.61 16.09
CA GLU A 45 5.76 -11.60 16.87
C GLU A 45 5.61 -12.42 18.17
N LEU A 46 4.49 -12.26 18.89
CA LEU A 46 4.19 -13.06 20.08
C LEU A 46 4.07 -14.56 19.77
N LYS A 47 3.43 -14.93 18.65
CA LYS A 47 3.36 -16.34 18.21
C LYS A 47 4.73 -16.90 17.87
N ALA A 48 5.57 -16.12 17.18
CA ALA A 48 6.93 -16.53 16.86
C ALA A 48 7.79 -16.75 18.13
N LEU A 49 7.60 -15.92 19.16
CA LEU A 49 8.27 -16.07 20.46
C LEU A 49 7.78 -17.30 21.24
N ASP A 50 6.49 -17.59 21.20
CA ASP A 50 5.89 -18.75 21.88
C ASP A 50 6.31 -20.08 21.21
N GLU A 51 6.36 -20.09 19.86
CA GLU A 51 6.86 -21.23 19.08
C GLU A 51 8.38 -21.44 19.24
N ALA A 52 9.13 -20.38 19.52
CA ALA A 52 10.58 -20.44 19.76
C ALA A 52 10.98 -20.92 21.17
N GLY A 53 10.01 -21.17 22.07
CA GLY A 53 10.22 -21.88 23.33
C GLY A 53 11.36 -21.34 24.19
N SER A 54 11.18 -20.19 24.85
CA SER A 54 12.07 -19.83 25.95
C SER A 54 11.36 -19.04 27.05
N VAL A 55 11.07 -19.75 28.14
CA VAL A 55 10.95 -19.15 29.47
C VAL A 55 12.34 -18.69 29.89
N THR A 56 12.64 -17.39 29.84
CA THR A 56 13.58 -16.81 30.81
C THR A 56 13.33 -15.32 31.03
N GLU A 57 13.05 -14.98 32.28
CA GLU A 57 13.00 -13.64 32.82
C GLU A 57 14.40 -12.98 32.88
N VAL A 58 14.45 -11.71 32.44
CA VAL A 58 15.35 -10.58 32.80
C VAL A 58 16.86 -10.64 32.44
N LYS A 59 17.30 -9.75 31.53
CA LYS A 59 18.27 -8.64 31.78
C LYS A 59 18.62 -7.83 30.51
N ALA A 60 18.31 -6.54 30.52
CA ALA A 60 18.98 -5.49 29.73
C ALA A 60 20.37 -5.15 30.35
N PRO A 61 21.31 -4.41 29.69
CA PRO A 61 21.16 -3.57 28.49
C PRO A 61 22.30 -3.70 27.44
N VAL A 62 21.95 -3.63 26.15
CA VAL A 62 22.85 -3.25 25.05
C VAL A 62 22.30 -1.97 24.43
N ALA A 63 22.62 -0.83 25.03
CA ALA A 63 21.96 0.46 24.74
C ALA A 63 22.85 1.51 24.04
N ALA A 64 24.11 1.21 23.70
CA ALA A 64 25.01 2.25 23.17
C ALA A 64 25.28 2.17 21.64
N SER A 65 25.22 0.99 21.02
CA SER A 65 25.50 0.83 19.56
C SER A 65 24.24 0.59 18.71
N THR A 66 23.17 0.07 19.32
CA THR A 66 21.90 -0.24 18.64
C THR A 66 21.07 1.02 18.38
N SER A 67 21.13 2.02 19.28
CA SER A 67 20.28 3.21 19.22
C SER A 67 20.47 4.13 18.00
N GLN A 68 21.61 4.04 17.29
CA GLN A 68 21.84 4.78 16.04
C GLN A 68 21.34 3.99 14.83
N ILE A 69 21.65 2.69 14.77
CA ILE A 69 21.19 1.78 13.73
C ILE A 69 19.65 1.69 13.74
N ASP A 70 19.03 1.58 14.91
CA ASP A 70 17.57 1.55 15.07
C ASP A 70 16.90 2.87 14.66
N LYS A 71 17.58 4.01 14.85
CA LYS A 71 17.07 5.33 14.45
C LYS A 71 17.20 5.57 12.96
N GLU A 72 18.30 5.12 12.37
CA GLU A 72 18.54 5.20 10.93
C GLU A 72 17.60 4.27 10.17
N ALA A 73 17.41 3.04 10.63
CA ALA A 73 16.45 2.09 10.07
C ALA A 73 15.01 2.63 10.14
N LYS A 74 14.56 3.10 11.31
CA LYS A 74 13.23 3.74 11.45
C LYS A 74 13.04 4.99 10.60
N LYS A 75 14.11 5.75 10.36
CA LYS A 75 14.06 6.94 9.49
C LYS A 75 13.95 6.53 8.03
N LEU A 76 14.69 5.50 7.62
CA LEU A 76 14.66 4.93 6.27
C LEU A 76 13.28 4.34 5.96
N GLU A 77 12.74 3.54 6.88
CA GLU A 77 11.39 2.97 6.81
C GLU A 77 10.35 4.08 6.63
N ARG A 78 10.32 5.10 7.51
CA ARG A 78 9.40 6.25 7.38
C ARG A 78 9.55 7.00 6.06
N GLN A 79 10.77 7.07 5.52
CA GLN A 79 11.03 7.73 4.24
C GLN A 79 10.53 6.89 3.06
N LEU A 80 10.65 5.57 3.12
CA LEU A 80 10.13 4.66 2.10
C LEU A 80 8.61 4.58 2.15
N VAL A 81 8.01 4.54 3.33
CA VAL A 81 6.56 4.61 3.51
C VAL A 81 6.02 5.89 2.87
N ARG A 82 6.63 7.06 3.14
CA ARG A 82 6.25 8.33 2.50
C ARG A 82 6.34 8.30 0.97
N GLN A 83 7.40 7.70 0.43
CA GLN A 83 7.54 7.55 -1.02
C GLN A 83 6.50 6.59 -1.59
N SER A 84 6.12 5.53 -0.87
CA SER A 84 5.02 4.65 -1.26
C SER A 84 3.71 5.44 -1.38
N GLU A 85 3.40 6.33 -0.43
CA GLU A 85 2.17 7.13 -0.48
C GLU A 85 2.15 8.09 -1.67
N GLU A 86 3.28 8.74 -1.99
CA GLU A 86 3.41 9.63 -3.15
C GLU A 86 3.24 8.87 -4.47
N ILE A 87 3.82 7.66 -4.55
CA ILE A 87 3.67 6.77 -5.70
C ILE A 87 2.23 6.30 -5.86
N GLU A 88 1.56 5.91 -4.76
CA GLU A 88 0.15 5.50 -4.78
C GLU A 88 -0.78 6.63 -5.24
N GLN A 89 -0.57 7.86 -4.78
CA GLN A 89 -1.31 9.04 -5.28
C GLN A 89 -1.07 9.30 -6.76
N THR A 90 0.17 9.04 -7.23
CA THR A 90 0.51 9.20 -8.64
C THR A 90 -0.18 8.13 -9.48
N MET A 91 -0.23 6.88 -9.02
CA MET A 91 -0.99 5.80 -9.67
C MET A 91 -2.47 6.14 -9.77
N GLU A 92 -3.09 6.57 -8.67
CA GLU A 92 -4.51 6.95 -8.66
C GLU A 92 -4.80 8.05 -9.71
N LYS A 93 -3.93 9.06 -9.79
CA LYS A 93 -4.07 10.11 -10.79
C LYS A 93 -3.96 9.58 -12.23
N LEU A 94 -3.02 8.67 -12.48
CA LEU A 94 -2.85 8.05 -13.80
C LEU A 94 -4.07 7.18 -14.17
N ASP A 95 -4.60 6.41 -13.23
CA ASP A 95 -5.80 5.59 -13.43
C ASP A 95 -7.03 6.43 -13.76
N LEU A 96 -7.22 7.57 -13.08
CA LEU A 96 -8.29 8.51 -13.38
C LEU A 96 -8.14 9.09 -14.80
N GLN A 97 -6.92 9.43 -15.21
CA GLN A 97 -6.65 9.94 -16.57
C GLN A 97 -6.87 8.87 -17.65
N ILE A 98 -6.44 7.63 -17.39
CA ILE A 98 -6.68 6.47 -18.27
C ILE A 98 -8.18 6.28 -18.45
N THR A 99 -8.93 6.24 -17.34
CA THR A 99 -10.39 6.05 -17.34
C THR A 99 -11.09 7.16 -18.11
N ASP A 100 -10.70 8.43 -17.90
CA ASP A 100 -11.27 9.56 -18.61
C ASP A 100 -11.03 9.49 -20.13
N ILE A 101 -9.81 9.13 -20.57
CA ILE A 101 -9.50 8.96 -21.99
C ILE A 101 -10.26 7.78 -22.59
N GLU A 102 -10.36 6.66 -21.87
CA GLU A 102 -11.15 5.50 -22.32
C GLU A 102 -12.63 5.85 -22.47
N GLU A 103 -13.19 6.63 -21.55
CA GLU A 103 -14.56 7.15 -21.66
C GLU A 103 -14.71 8.10 -22.86
N GLN A 104 -13.75 8.99 -23.08
CA GLN A 104 -13.73 9.88 -24.25
C GLN A 104 -13.69 9.10 -25.57
N LEU A 105 -12.90 8.02 -25.65
CA LEU A 105 -12.82 7.14 -26.81
C LEU A 105 -14.12 6.38 -27.09
N CYS A 106 -14.96 6.18 -26.06
CA CYS A 106 -16.27 5.56 -26.19
C CYS A 106 -17.37 6.53 -26.65
N LYS A 107 -17.09 7.85 -26.69
CA LYS A 107 -18.08 8.84 -27.15
C LYS A 107 -18.31 8.71 -28.66
N PRO A 108 -19.57 8.65 -29.12
CA PRO A 108 -19.89 8.43 -30.54
C PRO A 108 -19.33 9.52 -31.46
N GLU A 109 -19.16 10.74 -30.96
CA GLU A 109 -18.57 11.88 -31.68
C GLU A 109 -17.07 11.72 -31.95
N ILE A 110 -16.35 11.05 -31.04
CA ILE A 110 -14.91 10.81 -31.15
C ILE A 110 -14.66 9.49 -31.88
N PHE A 111 -15.43 8.45 -31.57
CA PHE A 111 -15.30 7.13 -32.20
C PHE A 111 -15.49 7.18 -33.73
N GLN A 112 -16.33 8.08 -34.23
CA GLN A 112 -16.57 8.25 -35.67
C GLN A 112 -15.49 9.10 -36.37
N ASP A 113 -14.66 9.81 -35.63
CA ASP A 113 -13.60 10.68 -36.14
C ASP A 113 -12.22 10.04 -35.92
N HIS A 114 -11.74 9.32 -36.93
CA HIS A 114 -10.45 8.61 -36.87
C HIS A 114 -9.24 9.54 -36.63
N GLU A 115 -9.32 10.83 -36.99
CA GLU A 115 -8.22 11.78 -36.73
C GLU A 115 -8.13 12.16 -35.24
N ARG A 116 -9.24 12.06 -34.50
CA ARG A 116 -9.30 12.32 -33.05
C ARG A 116 -9.01 11.10 -32.20
N VAL A 117 -9.26 9.90 -32.71
CA VAL A 117 -9.01 8.64 -32.01
C VAL A 117 -7.51 8.37 -31.83
N LEU A 118 -6.71 8.56 -32.89
CA LEU A 118 -5.27 8.29 -32.87
C LEU A 118 -4.49 9.06 -31.78
N PRO A 119 -4.64 10.39 -31.61
CA PRO A 119 -3.92 11.10 -30.55
C PRO A 119 -4.35 10.63 -29.14
N LEU A 120 -5.63 10.35 -28.92
CA LEU A 120 -6.13 9.83 -27.64
C LEU A 120 -5.61 8.42 -27.35
N GLN A 121 -5.52 7.55 -28.37
CA GLN A 121 -4.91 6.23 -28.23
C GLN A 121 -3.42 6.32 -27.87
N ASN A 122 -2.67 7.20 -28.53
CA ASN A 122 -1.26 7.43 -28.21
C ASN A 122 -1.08 7.98 -26.78
N GLU A 123 -1.98 8.85 -26.33
CA GLU A 123 -1.96 9.38 -24.96
C GLU A 123 -2.30 8.28 -23.94
N LEU A 124 -3.31 7.45 -24.24
CA LEU A 124 -3.67 6.29 -23.44
C LEU A 124 -2.50 5.31 -23.28
N GLU A 125 -1.79 5.00 -24.37
CA GLU A 125 -0.63 4.11 -24.33
C GLU A 125 0.50 4.69 -23.47
N LYS A 126 0.77 6.00 -23.57
CA LYS A 126 1.74 6.69 -22.71
C LYS A 126 1.36 6.64 -21.23
N LEU A 127 0.09 6.90 -20.91
CA LEU A 127 -0.39 6.86 -19.53
C LEU A 127 -0.31 5.44 -18.96
N LYS A 128 -0.67 4.41 -19.75
CA LYS A 128 -0.53 3.00 -19.36
C LYS A 128 0.92 2.62 -19.12
N SER A 129 1.84 3.02 -20.02
CA SER A 129 3.28 2.81 -19.83
C SER A 129 3.79 3.50 -18.56
N ALA A 130 3.37 4.74 -18.31
CA ALA A 130 3.74 5.45 -17.08
C ALA A 130 3.18 4.76 -15.83
N HIS A 131 1.94 4.25 -15.88
CA HIS A 131 1.34 3.50 -14.78
C HIS A 131 2.14 2.22 -14.48
N GLU A 132 2.56 1.46 -15.51
CA GLU A 132 3.41 0.28 -15.34
C GLU A 132 4.78 0.60 -14.72
N GLU A 133 5.40 1.71 -15.14
CA GLU A 133 6.66 2.18 -14.54
C GLU A 133 6.49 2.53 -13.06
N VAL A 134 5.43 3.26 -12.72
CA VAL A 134 5.13 3.64 -11.34
C VAL A 134 4.79 2.42 -10.48
N MET A 135 4.08 1.43 -11.03
CA MET A 135 3.81 0.14 -10.37
C MET A 135 5.12 -0.62 -10.08
N THR A 136 6.07 -0.60 -11.01
CA THR A 136 7.38 -1.22 -10.83
C THR A 136 8.16 -0.53 -9.70
N GLN A 137 8.17 0.80 -9.68
CA GLN A 137 8.80 1.59 -8.61
C GLN A 137 8.14 1.32 -7.25
N TRP A 138 6.82 1.22 -7.19
CA TRP A 138 6.09 0.85 -5.99
C TRP A 138 6.55 -0.51 -5.45
N LEU A 139 6.65 -1.52 -6.33
CA LEU A 139 7.09 -2.86 -5.97
C LEU A 139 8.51 -2.85 -5.38
N GLU A 140 9.44 -2.12 -6.00
CA GLU A 140 10.80 -1.97 -5.46
C GLU A 140 10.81 -1.29 -4.08
N ILE A 141 9.93 -0.32 -3.84
CA ILE A 141 9.81 0.33 -2.53
C ILE A 141 9.27 -0.66 -1.49
N GLN A 142 8.26 -1.45 -1.83
CA GLN A 142 7.74 -2.49 -0.93
C GLN A 142 8.81 -3.54 -0.60
N GLU A 143 9.56 -4.02 -1.59
CA GLU A 143 10.68 -4.93 -1.36
C GLU A 143 11.75 -4.30 -0.45
N LYS A 144 12.05 -3.01 -0.61
CA LYS A 144 12.97 -2.29 0.28
C LYS A 144 12.42 -2.16 1.70
N ILE A 145 11.11 -2.00 1.88
CA ILE A 145 10.47 -1.96 3.20
C ILE A 145 10.54 -3.33 3.88
N GLU A 146 10.28 -4.42 3.15
CA GLU A 146 10.34 -5.80 3.70
C GLU A 146 11.76 -6.23 4.09
N ASN A 147 12.78 -5.69 3.44
CA ASN A 147 14.20 -6.03 3.65
C ASN A 147 14.91 -5.11 4.68
N ILE A 148 14.19 -4.23 5.38
CA ILE A 148 14.71 -3.39 6.48
C ILE A 148 14.61 -4.14 7.81
#